data_AF-A0A238YQK3-F1
#
_entry.id   AF-A0A238YQK3-F1
#
_cell.length_a   1.000
_cell.length_b   1.000
_cell.length_c   1.000
_cell.angle_alpha   90.00
_cell.angle_beta   90.00
_cell.angle_gamma   90.00
#
_symmetry.space_group_name_H-M   'P 1'
#
loop_
_entity.id
_entity.type
_entity.pdbx_description
1 polymer ?
#
loop_
_entity_poly.entity_id
_entity_poly.type
_entity_poly.pdbx_seq_one_letter_code
_entity_poly.pdbx_strand_id
1 'polypeptide(L)'
;MEKDPYDILSVLVGFSPGDAVKFLKDIKNDGTYPWMRRGDIIARKGDTGYIVRFLGYAPAFGDDLFEVIVEESGCIVVCRSCELGKVDVK
;
A
#
# COMPACT_ATOMS: atom_id res chain seq x y z
N MET A 1 -1.30 11.25 -23.02
CA MET A 1 -1.80 11.07 -21.64
C MET A 1 -0.93 11.92 -20.75
N GLU A 2 -1.52 12.88 -20.05
CA GLU A 2 -0.83 13.68 -19.04
C GLU A 2 -0.36 12.74 -17.93
N LYS A 3 0.90 12.81 -17.52
CA LYS A 3 1.40 11.99 -16.41
C LYS A 3 0.74 12.47 -15.13
N ASP A 4 0.34 11.55 -14.26
CA ASP A 4 -0.20 11.90 -12.96
C ASP A 4 0.89 12.69 -12.19
N PRO A 5 0.62 13.93 -11.75
CA PRO A 5 1.61 14.72 -11.00
C PRO A 5 2.06 14.03 -9.72
N TYR A 6 1.33 13.04 -9.20
CA TYR A 6 1.73 12.24 -8.04
C TYR A 6 2.75 11.16 -8.37
N ASP A 7 2.96 10.81 -9.64
CA ASP A 7 4.01 9.85 -10.05
C ASP A 7 5.41 10.35 -9.68
N ILE A 8 5.66 11.66 -9.76
CA ILE A 8 6.98 12.21 -9.40
C ILE A 8 7.18 12.23 -7.89
N LEU A 9 6.10 12.48 -7.13
CA LEU A 9 6.13 12.50 -5.67
C LEU A 9 6.31 11.09 -5.12
N SER A 10 5.67 10.09 -5.73
CA SER A 10 5.80 8.69 -5.32
C SER A 10 7.26 8.22 -5.41
N VAL A 11 7.97 8.60 -6.49
CA VAL A 11 9.40 8.29 -6.68
C VAL A 11 10.27 8.87 -5.55
N LEU A 12 9.96 10.07 -5.06
CA LEU A 12 10.70 10.69 -3.95
C LEU A 12 10.51 9.96 -2.62
N VAL A 13 9.31 9.41 -2.40
CA VAL A 13 8.98 8.57 -1.24
C VAL A 13 9.56 7.15 -1.40
N GLY A 14 10.05 6.83 -2.59
CA GLY A 14 10.76 5.60 -2.90
C GLY A 14 9.88 4.51 -3.50
N PHE A 15 8.61 4.76 -3.81
CA PHE A 15 7.72 3.75 -4.40
C PHE A 15 7.06 4.29 -5.68
N SER A 16 6.99 3.47 -6.72
CA SER A 16 6.33 3.81 -7.99
C SER A 16 5.15 2.88 -8.25
N PRO A 17 4.10 3.33 -8.98
CA PRO A 17 3.09 2.42 -9.50
C PRO A 17 3.72 1.21 -10.20
N GLY A 18 3.30 0.01 -9.80
CA GLY A 18 3.83 -1.27 -10.29
C GLY A 18 4.98 -1.86 -9.47
N ASP A 19 5.57 -1.12 -8.52
CA ASP A 19 6.63 -1.67 -7.67
C ASP A 19 6.09 -2.82 -6.80
N ALA A 20 6.85 -3.92 -6.77
CA ALA A 20 6.59 -5.03 -5.86
C ALA A 20 7.00 -4.64 -4.43
N VAL A 21 6.09 -4.86 -3.49
CA VAL A 21 6.29 -4.56 -2.07
C VAL A 21 5.94 -5.76 -1.21
N LYS A 22 6.51 -5.78 0.00
CA LYS A 22 6.24 -6.76 1.03
C LYS A 22 5.63 -6.08 2.24
N PHE A 23 4.52 -6.61 2.74
CA PHE A 23 3.89 -6.07 3.96
C PHE A 23 4.77 -6.37 5.18
N LEU A 24 5.15 -5.34 5.92
CA LEU A 24 6.01 -5.46 7.10
C LEU A 24 5.23 -5.78 8.39
N LYS A 25 3.90 -5.62 8.34
CA LYS A 25 2.94 -5.83 9.44
C LYS A 25 1.64 -6.40 8.87
N ASP A 26 0.82 -6.99 9.74
CA ASP A 26 -0.54 -7.37 9.38
C ASP A 26 -1.37 -6.10 9.12
N ILE A 27 -2.03 -6.05 7.97
CA ILE A 27 -3.02 -5.03 7.64
C ILE A 27 -4.38 -5.57 8.04
N LYS A 28 -5.05 -4.85 8.95
CA LYS A 28 -6.35 -5.22 9.47
C LYS A 28 -7.42 -4.28 8.96
N ASN A 29 -8.61 -4.81 8.72
CA ASN A 29 -9.77 -4.00 8.40
C ASN A 29 -10.13 -3.12 9.60
N ASP A 30 -10.12 -1.80 9.42
CA ASP A 30 -10.56 -0.82 10.42
C ASP A 30 -12.09 -0.64 10.45
N GLY A 31 -12.79 -1.35 9.57
CA GLY A 31 -14.24 -1.29 9.37
C GLY A 31 -14.65 -0.63 8.05
N THR A 32 -13.69 -0.25 7.20
CA THR A 32 -13.94 0.35 5.88
C THR A 32 -14.00 -0.68 4.75
N TYR A 33 -13.29 -1.81 4.87
CA TYR A 33 -13.30 -2.85 3.86
C TYR A 33 -14.62 -3.63 3.91
N PRO A 34 -15.35 -3.74 2.78
CA PRO A 34 -16.68 -4.34 2.77
C PRO A 34 -16.61 -5.85 3.03
N TRP A 35 -17.67 -6.39 3.62
CA TRP A 35 -17.87 -7.83 3.87
C TRP A 35 -16.89 -8.52 4.84
N MET A 36 -15.83 -7.82 5.27
CA MET A 36 -14.93 -8.25 6.33
C MET A 36 -15.29 -7.59 7.65
N ARG A 37 -15.06 -8.26 8.78
CA ARG A 37 -15.27 -7.66 10.11
C ARG A 37 -14.11 -6.75 10.46
N ARG A 38 -14.37 -5.73 11.29
CA ARG A 38 -13.29 -4.92 11.89
C ARG A 38 -12.34 -5.85 12.64
N GLY A 39 -11.04 -5.70 12.37
CA GLY A 39 -9.97 -6.51 12.96
C GLY A 39 -9.56 -7.73 12.13
N ASP A 40 -10.36 -8.13 11.13
CA ASP A 40 -9.98 -9.21 10.21
C ASP A 40 -8.73 -8.79 9.43
N ILE A 41 -7.84 -9.74 9.18
CA ILE A 41 -6.57 -9.50 8.48
C ILE A 41 -6.84 -9.54 6.97
N ILE A 42 -6.55 -8.43 6.27
CA ILE A 42 -6.69 -8.29 4.82
C ILE A 42 -5.39 -8.71 4.11
N ALA A 43 -4.24 -8.37 4.70
CA ALA A 43 -2.92 -8.80 4.27
C ALA A 43 -2.07 -9.16 5.50
N ARG A 44 -1.36 -10.28 5.44
CA ARG A 44 -0.46 -10.72 6.52
C ARG A 44 0.91 -10.09 6.36
N LYS A 45 1.60 -9.94 7.48
CA LYS A 45 3.04 -9.65 7.47
C LYS A 45 3.75 -10.72 6.62
N GLY A 46 4.49 -10.26 5.63
CA GLY A 46 5.26 -11.09 4.72
C GLY A 46 4.58 -11.36 3.38
N ASP A 47 3.30 -11.06 3.25
CA ASP A 47 2.61 -11.12 1.96
C ASP A 47 3.22 -10.09 1.01
N THR A 48 3.05 -10.36 -0.28
CA THR A 48 3.47 -9.48 -1.37
C THR A 48 2.27 -8.73 -1.95
N GLY A 49 2.57 -7.59 -2.56
CA GLY A 49 1.60 -6.77 -3.26
C GLY A 49 2.28 -5.83 -4.24
N TYR A 50 1.47 -5.05 -4.94
CA TYR A 50 1.94 -4.09 -5.92
C TYR A 50 1.36 -2.72 -5.64
N ILE A 51 2.21 -1.69 -5.72
CA ILE A 51 1.76 -0.30 -5.60
C ILE A 51 0.83 0.01 -6.77
N VAL A 52 -0.38 0.47 -6.47
CA VAL A 52 -1.33 0.97 -7.47
C VAL A 52 -1.05 2.45 -7.71
N ARG A 53 -1.00 3.25 -6.64
CA ARG A 53 -0.70 4.69 -6.69
C ARG A 53 -0.36 5.28 -5.33
N PHE A 54 0.24 6.46 -5.36
CA PHE A 54 0.43 7.32 -4.19
C PHE A 54 -0.83 8.15 -3.92
N LEU A 55 -1.26 8.23 -2.66
CA LEU A 55 -2.44 8.98 -2.25
C LEU A 55 -2.10 10.31 -1.56
N GLY A 56 -0.82 10.55 -1.26
CA GLY A 56 -0.37 11.74 -0.54
C GLY A 56 0.03 11.46 0.91
N TYR A 57 0.59 12.49 1.53
CA TYR A 57 0.90 12.50 2.96
C TYR A 57 -0.36 12.69 3.80
N ALA A 58 -0.53 11.88 4.84
CA ALA A 58 -1.65 11.97 5.77
C ALA A 58 -1.17 12.48 7.15
N PRO A 59 -1.40 13.77 7.49
CA PRO A 59 -0.90 14.37 8.73
C PRO A 59 -1.38 13.68 10.01
N ALA A 60 -2.59 13.10 9.99
CA ALA A 60 -3.13 12.36 11.13
C ALA A 60 -2.31 11.10 11.48
N PHE A 61 -1.62 10.51 10.51
CA PHE A 61 -0.77 9.34 10.69
C PHE A 61 0.72 9.66 10.68
N GLY A 62 1.08 10.88 10.23
CA GLY A 62 2.46 11.31 10.11
C GLY A 62 3.23 10.60 9.00
N ASP A 63 2.54 10.06 7.99
CA ASP A 63 3.13 9.15 6.99
C ASP A 63 2.45 9.29 5.61
N ASP A 64 3.14 8.82 4.59
CA ASP A 64 2.71 8.75 3.20
C ASP A 64 1.81 7.53 2.97
N LEU A 65 0.69 7.74 2.27
CA LEU A 65 -0.29 6.67 1.98
C LEU A 65 -0.18 6.18 0.54
N PHE A 66 -0.25 4.86 0.38
CA PHE A 66 -0.26 4.18 -0.90
C PHE A 66 -1.46 3.25 -1.00
N GLU A 67 -2.05 3.20 -2.18
CA GLU A 67 -3.00 2.15 -2.55
C GLU A 67 -2.20 0.95 -3.06
N VAL A 68 -2.42 -0.23 -2.47
CA VAL A 68 -1.68 -1.47 -2.75
C VAL A 68 -2.66 -2.59 -3.03
N ILE A 69 -2.46 -3.32 -4.13
CA ILE A 69 -3.16 -4.58 -4.37
C ILE A 69 -2.39 -5.72 -3.73
N VAL A 70 -3.06 -6.48 -2.86
CA VAL A 70 -2.51 -7.66 -2.20
C VAL A 70 -2.50 -8.80 -3.21
N GLU A 71 -1.35 -9.43 -3.43
CA GLU A 71 -1.18 -10.44 -4.49
C GLU A 71 -2.04 -11.69 -4.22
N GLU A 72 -2.03 -12.19 -2.98
CA GLU A 72 -2.74 -13.44 -2.63
C GLU A 72 -4.27 -13.29 -2.69
N SER A 73 -4.81 -12.19 -2.17
CA SER A 73 -6.25 -12.01 -2.01
C SER A 73 -6.91 -11.15 -3.10
N GLY A 74 -6.12 -10.43 -3.90
CA GLY A 74 -6.60 -9.43 -4.85
C GLY A 74 -7.27 -8.21 -4.19
N CYS A 75 -7.23 -8.12 -2.86
CA CYS A 75 -7.82 -7.00 -2.12
C CYS A 75 -7.00 -5.73 -2.33
N ILE A 76 -7.67 -4.58 -2.37
CA ILE A 76 -7.01 -3.27 -2.47
C ILE A 76 -7.05 -2.60 -1.10
N VAL A 77 -5.88 -2.29 -0.56
CA VAL A 77 -5.75 -1.67 0.76
C VAL A 77 -4.99 -0.35 0.65
N VAL A 78 -5.33 0.58 1.55
CA VAL A 78 -4.50 1.75 1.78
C VAL A 78 -3.51 1.43 2.89
N CYS A 79 -2.24 1.62 2.61
CA CYS A 79 -1.15 1.34 3.54
C CYS A 79 -0.24 2.55 3.69
N ARG A 80 0.36 2.68 4.86
CA ARG A 80 1.41 3.67 5.08
C ARG A 80 2.72 3.19 4.49
N SER A 81 3.57 4.13 4.08
CA SER A 81 4.90 3.82 3.54
C SER A 81 5.73 2.97 4.53
N CYS A 82 5.64 3.26 5.85
CA CYS A 82 6.35 2.49 6.88
C CYS A 82 5.85 1.06 7.08
N GLU A 83 4.74 0.68 6.46
CA GLU A 83 4.16 -0.67 6.50
C GLU A 83 4.61 -1.52 5.31
N LEU A 84 5.36 -0.94 4.36
CA LEU A 84 5.80 -1.57 3.13
C LEU A 84 7.32 -1.65 3.07
N GLY A 85 7.83 -2.80 2.64
CA GLY A 85 9.23 -3.00 2.28
C GLY A 85 9.37 -3.17 0.78
N LYS A 86 10.44 -2.63 0.19
CA LYS A 86 10.78 -2.91 -1.21
C LYS A 86 11.12 -4.38 -1.39
N VAL A 87 10.67 -4.95 -2.50
CA VAL A 87 11.14 -6.25 -2.97
C VAL A 87 12.12 -6.01 -4.11
N ASP A 88 13.37 -6.41 -3.93
CA ASP A 88 14.31 -6.45 -5.04
C ASP A 88 13.89 -7.54 -6.01
N VAL A 89 13.58 -7.14 -7.25
CA VAL A 89 13.41 -8.08 -8.35
C VAL A 89 14.82 -8.44 -8.84
N LYS A 90 15.27 -9.67 -8.57
CA LYS A 90 16.55 -10.19 -9.07
C LYS A 90 16.52 -10.48 -10.56
#